data_AF-A0A229H1E6-F1
#
_entry.id   AF-A0A229H1E6-F1
#
_cell.length_a   1.000
_cell.length_b   1.000
_cell.length_c   1.000
_cell.angle_alpha   90.00
_cell.angle_beta   90.00
_cell.angle_gamma   90.00
#
_symmetry.space_group_name_H-M   'P 1'
#
loop_
_entity.id
_entity.type
_entity.pdbx_description
1 polymer ?
#
loop_
_entity_poly.entity_id
_entity_poly.type
_entity_poly.pdbx_seq_one_letter_code
_entity_poly.pdbx_strand_id
1 'polypeptide(L)' 'MPPQGYHVVRSHIRRNPRPAAKKMSGWMIAALIAGVWLWGQAFGFGEAKSDEPPSPKPSVSAPAAP' A
#
# COMPACT_ATOMS: atom_id res chain seq x y z
N MET A 1 27.34 -31.23 -26.79
CA MET A 1 26.03 -30.58 -26.96
C MET A 1 25.87 -29.51 -25.88
N PRO A 2 25.31 -28.33 -26.17
CA PRO A 2 25.08 -27.31 -25.14
C PRO A 2 24.08 -27.80 -24.08
N PRO A 3 24.21 -27.38 -22.80
CA PRO A 3 23.23 -27.67 -21.75
C PRO A 3 21.85 -27.13 -22.13
N GLN A 4 20.77 -27.79 -21.67
CA GLN A 4 19.40 -27.34 -21.93
C GLN A 4 19.18 -25.89 -21.48
N GLY A 5 18.55 -25.07 -22.33
CA GLY A 5 18.30 -23.66 -22.07
C GLY A 5 19.46 -22.71 -22.39
N TYR A 6 20.50 -23.20 -23.08
CA TYR A 6 21.62 -22.39 -23.56
C TYR A 6 21.80 -22.53 -25.08
N HIS A 7 22.30 -21.48 -25.71
CA HIS A 7 22.68 -21.47 -27.13
C HIS A 7 24.13 -21.00 -27.27
N VAL A 8 24.80 -21.44 -28.33
CA VAL A 8 26.21 -21.12 -28.59
C VAL A 8 26.30 -19.97 -29.60
N VAL A 9 27.02 -18.90 -29.26
CA VAL A 9 27.27 -17.73 -30.12
C VAL A 9 28.76 -17.45 -30.16
N ARG A 10 29.40 -17.50 -31.34
CA ARG A 10 30.84 -17.15 -31.52
C ARG A 10 31.71 -17.66 -30.37
N SER A 11 31.72 -18.99 -30.18
CA SER A 11 32.40 -19.72 -29.09
C SER A 11 31.95 -19.48 -27.64
N HIS A 12 30.93 -18.65 -27.38
CA HIS A 12 30.40 -18.40 -26.03
C HIS A 12 29.06 -19.08 -25.80
N ILE A 13 28.88 -19.67 -24.62
CA ILE A 13 27.60 -20.25 -24.18
C ILE A 13 26.77 -19.12 -23.56
N ARG A 14 25.65 -18.76 -24.20
CA ARG A 14 24.71 -17.75 -23.69
C ARG A 14 23.44 -18.42 -23.19
N ARG A 15 22.89 -17.89 -22.10
CA ARG A 15 21.61 -18.35 -21.55
C ARG A 15 20.48 -17.87 -22.47
N ASN A 16 19.52 -18.75 -22.75
CA ASN A 16 18.33 -18.32 -23.48
C ASN A 16 17.57 -17.27 -22.65
N PRO A 17 17.02 -16.23 -23.30
CA PRO A 17 16.12 -15.31 -22.62
C PRO A 17 14.98 -16.13 -22.04
N ARG A 18 14.85 -16.12 -20.72
CA ARG A 18 13.72 -16.75 -20.04
C ARG A 18 12.50 -15.84 -20.23
N PRO A 19 11.28 -16.40 -20.31
CA PRO A 19 10.08 -15.59 -20.18
C PRO A 19 10.17 -14.84 -18.86
N ALA A 20 10.39 -13.52 -18.94
CA ALA A 20 10.38 -12.65 -17.79
C ALA A 20 8.93 -12.59 -17.30
N ALA A 21 8.71 -12.75 -16.00
CA ALA A 21 7.40 -12.49 -15.42
C ALA A 21 6.97 -11.08 -15.82
N LYS A 22 5.74 -10.94 -16.32
CA LYS A 22 5.18 -9.66 -16.75
C LYS A 22 5.16 -8.74 -15.53
N LYS A 23 6.12 -7.83 -15.44
CA LYS A 23 6.21 -6.87 -14.33
C LYS A 23 4.94 -6.04 -14.35
N MET A 24 4.22 -6.03 -13.23
CA MET A 24 3.06 -5.15 -13.08
C MET A 24 3.55 -3.71 -13.17
N SER A 25 2.86 -2.85 -13.93
CA SER A 25 3.21 -1.44 -14.03
C SER A 25 3.23 -0.81 -12.64
N GLY A 26 4.21 0.04 -12.33
CA GLY A 26 4.26 0.74 -11.05
C GLY A 26 2.96 1.51 -10.75
N TRP A 27 2.28 1.99 -11.80
CA TRP A 27 0.98 2.65 -11.72
C TRP A 27 -0.15 1.73 -11.27
N MET A 28 -0.12 0.45 -11.65
CA MET A 28 -1.09 -0.54 -11.15
C MET A 28 -0.93 -0.76 -9.65
N ILE A 29 0.33 -0.82 -9.17
CA ILE A 29 0.62 -0.96 -7.74
C ILE A 29 0.12 0.28 -6.99
N ALA A 30 0.40 1.47 -7.51
CA ALA A 30 -0.08 2.73 -6.92
C ALA A 30 -1.62 2.79 -6.85
N ALA A 31 -2.31 2.36 -7.91
CA ALA A 31 -3.78 2.32 -7.93
C ALA A 31 -4.36 1.36 -6.89
N LEU A 32 -3.74 0.19 -6.69
CA LEU A 32 -4.15 -0.77 -5.67
C LEU A 32 -3.96 -0.19 -4.25
N ILE A 33 -2.83 0.46 -3.99
CA ILE A 33 -2.55 1.10 -2.70
C ILE A 33 -3.58 2.22 -2.43
N ALA A 34 -3.84 3.08 -3.41
CA ALA A 34 -4.82 4.15 -3.29
C ALA A 34 -6.23 3.61 -3.03
N GLY A 35 -6.62 2.53 -3.72
CA GLY A 35 -7.91 1.87 -3.52
C GLY A 35 -8.06 1.31 -2.10
N VAL A 36 -7.05 0.62 -1.59
CA VAL A 36 -7.04 0.08 -0.22
C VAL A 36 -7.09 1.21 0.81
N TRP A 37 -6.33 2.29 0.60
CA TRP A 37 -6.34 3.45 1.49
C TRP A 37 -7.71 4.13 1.54
N LEU A 38 -8.32 4.37 0.38
CA LEU A 38 -9.66 4.95 0.29
C LEU A 38 -10.71 4.04 0.92
N TRP A 39 -10.59 2.72 0.75
CA TRP A 39 -11.48 1.75 1.38
C TRP A 39 -11.40 1.81 2.92
N GLY A 40 -10.18 1.93 3.45
CA GLY A 40 -9.94 2.14 4.87
C GLY A 40 -10.59 3.39 5.45
N GLN A 41 -10.56 4.48 4.69
CA GLN A 41 -11.21 5.73 5.07
C GLN A 41 -12.73 5.64 4.98
N ALA A 42 -13.27 4.99 3.95
CA ALA A 42 -14.71 4.95 3.67
C ALA A 42 -15.48 3.95 4.55
N PHE A 43 -14.91 2.78 4.81
CA PHE A 43 -15.60 1.68 5.50
C PHE A 43 -15.03 1.34 6.87
N GLY A 44 -13.86 1.90 7.21
CA GLY A 44 -13.13 1.55 8.43
C GLY A 44 -12.39 0.22 8.28
N PHE A 45 -11.11 0.18 8.68
CA PHE A 45 -10.43 -1.06 8.98
C PHE A 45 -10.85 -1.48 10.39
N GLY A 46 -11.37 -2.69 10.57
CA GLY A 46 -11.96 -3.15 11.83
C GLY A 46 -11.15 -2.80 13.09
N GLU A 47 -11.89 -2.42 14.13
CA GLU A 47 -11.50 -1.86 15.43
C GLU A 47 -11.21 -0.35 15.46
N ALA A 48 -12.31 0.40 15.59
CA ALA A 48 -12.34 1.79 15.99
C ALA A 48 -11.72 1.97 17.38
N LYS A 49 -10.49 2.46 17.45
CA LYS A 49 -10.14 3.36 18.55
C LYS A 49 -10.74 4.72 18.22
N SER A 50 -11.99 4.89 18.64
CA SER A 50 -12.58 6.20 18.80
C SER A 50 -11.68 7.00 19.73
N ASP A 51 -10.88 7.91 19.17
CA ASP A 51 -10.35 9.02 19.96
C ASP A 51 -11.58 9.78 20.46
N GLU A 52 -11.92 9.58 21.73
CA GLU A 52 -12.94 10.38 22.39
C GLU A 52 -12.36 11.79 22.54
N PRO A 53 -12.94 12.83 21.90
CA PRO A 53 -12.49 14.19 22.13
C PRO A 53 -12.76 14.54 23.59
N PRO A 54 -11.77 15.06 24.35
CA PRO A 54 -12.01 15.44 25.74
C PRO A 54 -13.11 16.50 25.78
N SER A 55 -14.19 16.19 26.50
CA SER A 55 -15.34 17.07 26.74
C SER A 55 -14.87 18.48 27.12
N PRO A 56 -15.40 19.56 26.48
CA PRO A 56 -15.03 20.91 26.85
C PRO A 56 -15.46 21.18 28.30
N LYS A 57 -14.48 21.47 29.16
CA LYS A 57 -14.72 21.86 30.55
C LYS A 57 -15.65 23.09 30.56
N PRO A 58 -16.73 23.11 31.36
CA PRO A 58 -17.57 24.29 31.45
C PRO A 58 -16.73 25.46 31.96
N SER A 59 -16.56 26.47 31.11
CA SER A 59 -15.90 27.73 31.43
C SER A 59 -16.72 28.44 32.50
N VAL A 60 -16.04 28.89 33.54
CA VAL A 60 -16.60 29.57 34.71
C VAL A 60 -17.37 30.81 34.26
N SER A 61 -18.70 30.77 34.38
CA SER A 61 -19.57 31.94 34.35
C SER A 61 -20.81 31.62 35.19
N ALA A 62 -20.63 31.50 36.50
CA ALA A 62 -21.73 31.60 37.45
C ALA A 62 -21.86 33.08 37.84
N PRO A 63 -23.00 33.75 37.60
CA PRO A 63 -23.26 35.08 38.15
C PRO A 63 -23.39 34.98 39.68
N ALA A 64 -22.79 35.92 40.41
CA ALA A 64 -23.01 36.05 41.84
C ALA A 64 -24.47 36.49 42.08
N ALA A 65 -25.22 35.69 42.86
CA ALA A 65 -26.56 36.07 43.30
C ALA A 65 -26.46 37.07 44.48
N PRO A 66 -27.37 38.06 44.57
CA PRO A 66 -27.41 39.07 45.64
C PRO A 66 -27.83 38.49 46.99
#